data_AF-Q73RP2-F1
#
_entry.id   AF-Q73RP2-F1
#
_cell.length_a   1.000
_cell.length_b   1.000
_cell.length_c   1.000
_cell.angle_alpha   90.00
_cell.angle_beta   90.00
_cell.angle_gamma   90.00
#
_symmetry.space_group_name_H-M   'P 1'
#
loop_
_entity.id
_entity.type
_entity.pdbx_description
1 polymer ?
#
loop_
_entity_poly.entity_id
_entity_poly.type
_entity_poly.pdbx_seq_one_letter_code
_entity_poly.pdbx_strand_id
1 'polypeptide(L)'
;MAKSVNALINEAIEAGKKRDYKTSILILENLAAEGLAEVSSPFYGEKKGNPEIYLYLSRAWAAVNNYGRSIAYGKAYIKRCSSDPSANSTDLPMGFFFLGRSYLAAGQYDRAVYCLEKSLKLNPHPLETRAMLGSAYLKWKKPRLARETFEEALKFAPSDAKLNAGYLNSLFVEGIYELRNGNADMARQMFSFAIKNGIDGVAPRLYLAHALKMEGYLPEALGQYEAACEFEPDDPALKWYPAMIKMQLGDTTAAAEDFAKLGIEIPDDGVSDRFFAMGVIKKHMERGDYSRAAVAARIFIKTFGSDAEIRLLAAEAQRSMGNTNTALGHYKCALEHEPENPYPHYGIMLALQEAYRWEELSAEILRAEASGVCDADDIYYYKIITAAHIDNPPEEVLPHLQALIQNGRSDSAIFNAMGCCYIKLNMPDLALNWYERALSINEKDEEAKIGIIASYENLQLNKEADEAYNSYLNEWGKNIYIRRDYVLFLEKCERWEDAGNQLEILMSQGKKVNFDPELALFRRKAGQYQKAAILYRKMLRAKPEERLLLHNLVFCLDKMGQTKVSLDLLKAAEKMFGIKTDSMLIKGILQMRLKKKEDAIKTFQYILEKEPKNKHAAEFLEKAYGK
;
A
#
# COMPACT_ATOMS: atom_id res chain seq x y z
N MET A 1 -0.24 8.04 -55.81
CA MET A 1 -0.89 6.71 -55.78
C MET A 1 -1.05 6.30 -54.33
N ALA A 2 -2.25 5.99 -53.86
CA ALA A 2 -2.46 5.48 -52.50
C ALA A 2 -1.74 4.13 -52.36
N LYS A 3 -0.97 3.95 -51.28
CA LYS A 3 -0.31 2.67 -50.97
C LYS A 3 -1.39 1.59 -50.76
N SER A 4 -1.14 0.36 -51.22
CA SER A 4 -2.05 -0.76 -50.93
C SER A 4 -2.03 -1.11 -49.44
N VAL A 5 -3.13 -1.70 -48.93
CA VAL A 5 -3.25 -2.11 -47.52
C VAL A 5 -2.09 -3.02 -47.09
N ASN A 6 -1.72 -3.99 -47.94
CA ASN A 6 -0.59 -4.89 -47.67
C ASN A 6 0.76 -4.16 -47.62
N ALA A 7 0.94 -3.10 -48.43
CA ALA A 7 2.15 -2.30 -48.37
C ALA A 7 2.27 -1.53 -47.04
N LEU A 8 1.15 -1.01 -46.52
CA LEU A 8 1.11 -0.32 -45.21
C LEU A 8 1.33 -1.29 -44.04
N ILE A 9 0.76 -2.51 -44.10
CA ILE A 9 1.02 -3.56 -43.11
C ILE A 9 2.52 -3.92 -43.10
N ASN A 10 3.12 -4.12 -44.26
CA ASN A 10 4.55 -4.42 -44.37
C ASN A 10 5.43 -3.27 -43.84
N GLU A 11 5.06 -2.02 -44.12
CA GLU A 11 5.74 -0.84 -43.56
C GLU A 11 5.68 -0.82 -42.03
N ALA A 12 4.53 -1.14 -41.44
CA ALA A 12 4.39 -1.25 -40.00
C ALA A 12 5.21 -2.40 -39.40
N ILE A 13 5.30 -3.55 -40.09
CA ILE A 13 6.11 -4.69 -39.66
C ILE A 13 7.60 -4.33 -39.70
N GLU A 14 8.07 -3.68 -40.76
CA GLU A 14 9.47 -3.24 -40.90
C GLU A 14 9.84 -2.18 -39.85
N ALA A 15 8.93 -1.25 -39.54
CA ALA A 15 9.10 -0.31 -38.43
C ALA A 15 9.25 -1.07 -37.09
N GLY A 16 8.41 -2.08 -36.85
CA GLY A 16 8.50 -2.94 -35.68
C GLY A 16 9.82 -3.73 -35.58
N LYS A 17 10.33 -4.27 -36.70
CA LYS A 17 11.65 -4.94 -36.75
C LYS A 17 12.79 -3.99 -36.40
N LYS A 18 12.68 -2.72 -36.80
CA LYS A 18 13.63 -1.64 -36.43
C LYS A 18 13.42 -1.09 -35.02
N ARG A 19 12.51 -1.69 -34.22
CA ARG A 19 12.10 -1.25 -32.88
C ARG A 19 11.46 0.15 -32.85
N ASP A 20 11.00 0.65 -34.00
CA ASP A 20 10.17 1.86 -34.09
C ASP A 20 8.70 1.50 -33.89
N TYR A 21 8.37 1.14 -32.65
CA TYR A 21 7.02 0.72 -32.28
C TYR A 21 6.01 1.87 -32.35
N LYS A 22 6.45 3.13 -32.21
CA LYS A 22 5.55 4.29 -32.30
C LYS A 22 4.99 4.44 -33.72
N THR A 23 5.86 4.35 -34.73
CA THR A 23 5.45 4.41 -36.14
C THR A 23 4.62 3.17 -36.51
N SER A 24 5.04 1.99 -36.06
CA SER A 24 4.30 0.74 -36.27
C SER A 24 2.87 0.81 -35.73
N ILE A 25 2.70 1.24 -34.47
CA ILE A 25 1.39 1.39 -33.82
C ILE A 25 0.52 2.40 -34.57
N LEU A 26 1.07 3.57 -34.93
CA LEU A 26 0.31 4.62 -35.62
C LEU A 26 -0.26 4.12 -36.94
N ILE A 27 0.55 3.45 -37.76
CA ILE A 27 0.11 2.91 -39.05
C ILE A 27 -1.00 1.86 -38.82
N LEU A 28 -0.79 0.94 -37.87
CA LEU A 28 -1.74 -0.15 -37.63
C LEU A 28 -3.07 0.33 -36.98
N GLU A 29 -3.03 1.33 -36.09
CA GLU A 29 -4.24 1.93 -35.50
C GLU A 29 -5.06 2.67 -36.56
N ASN A 30 -4.40 3.37 -37.50
CA ASN A 30 -5.08 4.01 -38.62
C ASN A 30 -5.78 2.98 -39.51
N LEU A 31 -5.07 1.91 -39.89
CA LEU A 31 -5.65 0.81 -40.68
C LEU A 31 -6.83 0.13 -39.95
N ALA A 32 -6.73 -0.06 -38.64
CA ALA A 32 -7.80 -0.62 -37.83
C ALA A 32 -9.02 0.34 -37.75
N ALA A 33 -8.79 1.64 -37.63
CA ALA A 33 -9.85 2.66 -37.58
C ALA A 33 -10.61 2.78 -38.92
N GLU A 34 -9.95 2.52 -40.04
CA GLU A 34 -10.56 2.45 -41.39
C GLU A 34 -11.41 1.18 -41.59
N GLY A 35 -11.49 0.29 -40.59
CA GLY A 35 -12.26 -0.96 -40.65
C GLY A 35 -11.59 -2.05 -41.48
N LEU A 36 -10.33 -1.88 -41.90
CA LEU A 36 -9.60 -2.82 -42.75
C LEU A 36 -9.18 -4.12 -42.01
N ALA A 37 -9.36 -4.14 -40.69
CA ALA A 37 -9.16 -5.32 -39.85
C ALA A 37 -10.44 -6.15 -39.66
N GLU A 38 -11.61 -5.68 -40.12
CA GLU A 38 -12.89 -6.36 -39.96
C GLU A 38 -13.17 -7.31 -41.14
N VAL A 39 -13.64 -8.54 -40.83
CA VAL A 39 -13.94 -9.58 -41.83
C VAL A 39 -15.27 -9.31 -42.57
N SER A 40 -16.14 -8.48 -41.99
CA SER A 40 -17.36 -7.97 -42.61
C SER A 40 -17.50 -6.48 -42.30
N SER A 41 -17.36 -5.62 -43.31
CA SER A 41 -17.61 -4.17 -43.18
C SER A 41 -18.88 -3.79 -43.94
N PRO A 42 -19.81 -3.02 -43.35
CA PRO A 42 -20.99 -2.52 -44.07
C PRO A 42 -20.64 -1.63 -45.28
N PHE A 43 -19.40 -1.14 -45.35
CA PHE A 43 -18.93 -0.18 -46.34
C PHE A 43 -18.12 -0.80 -47.48
N TYR A 44 -17.64 -2.04 -47.30
CA TYR A 44 -16.84 -2.75 -48.29
C TYR A 44 -17.43 -4.15 -48.45
N GLY A 45 -18.10 -4.41 -49.58
CA GLY A 45 -18.64 -5.73 -49.91
C GLY A 45 -17.57 -6.82 -49.83
N GLU A 46 -18.01 -8.06 -49.55
CA GLU A 46 -17.26 -9.33 -49.39
C GLU A 46 -15.76 -9.30 -49.76
N LYS A 47 -14.95 -8.58 -48.98
CA LYS A 47 -13.49 -8.63 -49.06
C LYS A 47 -12.95 -9.11 -47.72
N LYS A 48 -12.08 -10.12 -47.79
CA LYS A 48 -11.29 -10.67 -46.69
C LYS A 48 -10.64 -9.53 -45.91
N GLY A 49 -11.13 -9.25 -44.70
CA GLY A 49 -10.47 -8.33 -43.76
C GLY A 49 -9.07 -8.83 -43.40
N ASN A 50 -8.22 -7.94 -42.88
CA ASN A 50 -6.86 -8.29 -42.45
C ASN A 50 -6.78 -8.36 -40.91
N PRO A 51 -7.28 -9.44 -40.27
CA PRO A 51 -7.28 -9.53 -38.81
C PRO A 51 -5.87 -9.48 -38.22
N GLU A 52 -4.83 -9.86 -38.98
CA GLU A 52 -3.42 -9.79 -38.61
C GLU A 52 -2.97 -8.41 -38.10
N ILE A 53 -3.65 -7.32 -38.53
CA ILE A 53 -3.44 -5.97 -37.99
C ILE A 53 -3.52 -5.97 -36.46
N TYR A 54 -4.51 -6.67 -35.89
CA TYR A 54 -4.68 -6.78 -34.44
C TYR A 54 -3.59 -7.62 -33.77
N LEU A 55 -3.07 -8.64 -34.45
CA LEU A 55 -1.92 -9.43 -33.96
C LEU A 55 -0.66 -8.56 -33.88
N TYR A 56 -0.39 -7.76 -34.90
CA TYR A 56 0.76 -6.85 -34.91
C TYR A 56 0.60 -5.71 -33.90
N LEU A 57 -0.61 -5.15 -33.74
CA LEU A 57 -0.91 -4.18 -32.68
C LEU A 57 -0.66 -4.77 -31.29
N SER A 58 -1.13 -5.99 -31.04
CA SER A 58 -0.88 -6.69 -29.78
C SER A 58 0.62 -6.77 -29.49
N ARG A 59 1.41 -7.23 -30.47
CA ARG A 59 2.87 -7.36 -30.35
C ARG A 59 3.57 -6.02 -30.13
N ALA A 60 3.19 -4.97 -30.86
CA ALA A 60 3.79 -3.66 -30.74
C ALA A 60 3.47 -3.00 -29.38
N TRP A 61 2.23 -3.11 -28.92
CA TRP A 61 1.82 -2.63 -27.60
C TRP A 61 2.49 -3.40 -26.46
N ALA A 62 2.70 -4.71 -26.61
CA ALA A 62 3.48 -5.51 -25.66
C ALA A 62 4.94 -5.05 -25.59
N ALA A 63 5.55 -4.69 -26.74
CA ALA A 63 6.94 -4.24 -26.79
C ALA A 63 7.17 -2.88 -26.10
N VAL A 64 6.14 -2.03 -26.01
CA VAL A 64 6.18 -0.76 -25.24
C VAL A 64 5.62 -0.91 -23.81
N ASN A 65 5.51 -2.15 -23.30
CA ASN A 65 5.02 -2.48 -21.96
C ASN A 65 3.58 -2.04 -21.65
N ASN A 66 2.76 -1.75 -22.66
CA ASN A 66 1.32 -1.48 -22.48
C ASN A 66 0.52 -2.77 -22.66
N TYR A 67 0.54 -3.61 -21.61
CA TYR A 67 -0.08 -4.93 -21.67
C TYR A 67 -1.60 -4.87 -21.76
N GLY A 68 -2.24 -3.82 -21.24
CA GLY A 68 -3.69 -3.64 -21.33
C GLY A 68 -4.16 -3.54 -22.79
N ARG A 69 -3.53 -2.66 -23.58
CA ARG A 69 -3.82 -2.56 -25.02
C ARG A 69 -3.39 -3.82 -25.77
N SER A 70 -2.23 -4.40 -25.43
CA SER A 70 -1.79 -5.64 -26.05
C SER A 70 -2.83 -6.77 -25.94
N ILE A 71 -3.35 -6.99 -24.72
CA ILE A 71 -4.34 -8.02 -24.44
C ILE A 71 -5.65 -7.74 -25.19
N ALA A 72 -6.09 -6.47 -25.23
CA ALA A 72 -7.31 -6.09 -25.95
C ALA A 72 -7.23 -6.44 -27.45
N TYR A 73 -6.12 -6.07 -28.11
CA TYR A 73 -5.92 -6.39 -29.51
C TYR A 73 -5.68 -7.89 -29.76
N GLY A 74 -4.98 -8.59 -28.87
CA GLY A 74 -4.82 -10.04 -28.96
C GLY A 74 -6.16 -10.79 -28.89
N LYS A 75 -7.08 -10.36 -28.01
CA LYS A 75 -8.45 -10.89 -27.97
C LYS A 75 -9.24 -10.56 -29.24
N ALA A 76 -9.11 -9.34 -29.74
CA ALA A 76 -9.77 -8.88 -30.95
C ALA A 76 -9.34 -9.71 -32.18
N TYR A 77 -8.06 -10.08 -32.26
CA TYR A 77 -7.53 -10.99 -33.26
C TYR A 77 -8.16 -12.38 -33.18
N ILE A 78 -8.08 -13.03 -32.01
CA ILE A 78 -8.61 -14.40 -31.81
C ILE A 78 -10.11 -14.48 -32.10
N LYS A 79 -10.89 -13.46 -31.69
CA LYS A 79 -12.33 -13.41 -31.94
C LYS A 79 -12.65 -13.46 -33.44
N ARG A 80 -11.87 -12.76 -34.27
CA ARG A 80 -12.08 -12.64 -35.72
C ARG A 80 -11.62 -13.88 -36.47
N CYS A 81 -10.46 -14.41 -36.09
CA CYS A 81 -9.97 -15.66 -36.67
C CYS A 81 -10.87 -16.86 -36.29
N SER A 82 -11.49 -16.86 -35.10
CA SER A 82 -12.45 -17.90 -34.71
C SER A 82 -13.80 -17.82 -35.43
N SER A 83 -14.16 -16.66 -35.99
CA SER A 83 -15.45 -16.45 -36.69
C SER A 83 -15.37 -16.70 -38.20
N ASP A 84 -14.18 -16.86 -38.76
CA ASP A 84 -13.96 -17.10 -40.19
C ASP A 84 -13.65 -18.59 -40.45
N PRO A 85 -14.56 -19.36 -41.07
CA PRO A 85 -14.33 -20.77 -41.39
C PRO A 85 -13.17 -21.01 -42.38
N SER A 86 -12.72 -19.96 -43.07
CA SER A 86 -11.63 -19.98 -44.04
C SER A 86 -10.29 -19.46 -43.49
N ALA A 87 -10.26 -19.01 -42.23
CA ALA A 87 -9.02 -18.63 -41.57
C ALA A 87 -8.11 -19.86 -41.49
N ASN A 88 -6.92 -19.75 -42.08
CA ASN A 88 -5.95 -20.84 -42.07
C ASN A 88 -5.74 -21.31 -40.63
N SER A 89 -5.84 -22.63 -40.42
CA SER A 89 -5.59 -23.31 -39.14
C SER A 89 -4.21 -22.99 -38.55
N THR A 90 -3.31 -22.43 -39.36
CA THR A 90 -1.94 -22.02 -39.03
C THR A 90 -1.85 -20.72 -38.20
N ASP A 91 -2.83 -19.81 -38.29
CA ASP A 91 -2.70 -18.44 -37.72
C ASP A 91 -3.32 -18.29 -36.32
N LEU A 92 -4.39 -19.05 -36.04
CA LEU A 92 -5.04 -19.07 -34.74
C LEU A 92 -4.10 -19.49 -33.57
N PRO A 93 -3.21 -20.50 -33.71
CA PRO A 93 -2.22 -20.83 -32.69
C PRO A 93 -1.32 -19.65 -32.31
N MET A 94 -0.90 -18.83 -33.29
CA MET A 94 -0.05 -17.66 -33.08
C MET A 94 -0.76 -16.58 -32.27
N GLY A 95 -2.06 -16.37 -32.53
CA GLY A 95 -2.89 -15.46 -31.74
C GLY A 95 -2.92 -15.82 -30.26
N PHE A 96 -3.21 -17.09 -29.98
CA PHE A 96 -3.19 -17.63 -28.62
C PHE A 96 -1.79 -17.55 -27.98
N PHE A 97 -0.71 -17.79 -28.73
CA PHE A 97 0.66 -17.66 -28.23
C PHE A 97 0.99 -16.23 -27.79
N PHE A 98 0.78 -15.22 -28.65
CA PHE A 98 1.10 -13.83 -28.31
C PHE A 98 0.19 -13.24 -27.24
N LEU A 99 -1.08 -13.67 -27.19
CA LEU A 99 -1.98 -13.30 -26.10
C LEU A 99 -1.50 -13.91 -24.77
N GLY A 100 -1.12 -15.19 -24.77
CA GLY A 100 -0.55 -15.88 -23.61
C GLY A 100 0.73 -15.21 -23.10
N ARG A 101 1.62 -14.84 -24.02
CA ARG A 101 2.83 -14.04 -23.72
C ARG A 101 2.50 -12.69 -23.08
N SER A 102 1.48 -12.00 -23.57
CA SER A 102 1.06 -10.70 -23.03
C SER A 102 0.46 -10.85 -21.62
N TYR A 103 -0.33 -11.90 -21.40
CA TYR A 103 -0.83 -12.23 -20.06
C TYR A 103 0.29 -12.58 -19.07
N LEU A 104 1.29 -13.34 -19.52
CA LEU A 104 2.46 -13.69 -18.70
C LEU A 104 3.22 -12.42 -18.27
N ALA A 105 3.47 -11.50 -19.20
CA ALA A 105 4.14 -10.23 -18.92
C ALA A 105 3.30 -9.29 -18.01
N ALA A 106 1.96 -9.40 -18.08
CA ALA A 106 1.03 -8.68 -17.22
C ALA A 106 0.83 -9.31 -15.83
N GLY A 107 1.49 -10.43 -15.52
CA GLY A 107 1.33 -11.15 -14.26
C GLY A 107 0.04 -11.97 -14.12
N GLN A 108 -0.74 -12.14 -15.20
CA GLN A 108 -1.99 -12.92 -15.22
C GLN A 108 -1.69 -14.36 -15.66
N TYR A 109 -1.10 -15.15 -14.74
CA TYR A 109 -0.49 -16.44 -15.08
C TYR A 109 -1.50 -17.53 -15.48
N ASP A 110 -2.67 -17.57 -14.83
CA ASP A 110 -3.78 -18.48 -15.14
C ASP A 110 -4.25 -18.33 -16.60
N ARG A 111 -4.45 -17.08 -17.04
CA ARG A 111 -4.86 -16.76 -18.41
C ARG A 111 -3.74 -16.98 -19.41
N ALA A 112 -2.50 -16.76 -19.02
CA ALA A 112 -1.32 -17.05 -19.84
C ALA A 112 -1.26 -18.54 -20.16
N VAL A 113 -1.37 -19.40 -19.13
CA VAL A 113 -1.41 -20.86 -19.27
C VAL A 113 -2.55 -21.29 -20.18
N TYR A 114 -3.78 -20.82 -19.94
CA TYR A 114 -4.93 -21.16 -20.80
C TYR A 114 -4.67 -20.84 -22.28
N CYS A 115 -4.14 -19.66 -22.58
CA CYS A 115 -3.88 -19.27 -23.96
C CYS A 115 -2.76 -20.12 -24.58
N LEU A 116 -1.68 -20.38 -23.83
CA LEU A 116 -0.55 -21.18 -24.32
C LEU A 116 -0.93 -22.65 -24.53
N GLU A 117 -1.74 -23.24 -23.66
CA GLU A 117 -2.32 -24.58 -23.84
C GLU A 117 -3.21 -24.66 -25.09
N LYS A 118 -4.05 -23.63 -25.33
CA LYS A 118 -4.86 -23.55 -26.56
C LYS A 118 -3.98 -23.44 -27.81
N SER A 119 -2.91 -22.66 -27.76
CA SER A 119 -1.93 -22.55 -28.85
C SER A 119 -1.29 -23.90 -29.15
N LEU A 120 -0.82 -24.60 -28.12
CA LEU A 120 -0.25 -25.95 -28.22
C LEU A 120 -1.24 -27.00 -28.70
N LYS A 121 -2.52 -26.93 -28.30
CA LYS A 121 -3.53 -27.87 -28.78
C LYS A 121 -3.79 -27.75 -30.28
N LEU A 122 -3.73 -26.54 -30.82
CA LEU A 122 -3.95 -26.26 -32.24
C LEU A 122 -2.70 -26.52 -33.09
N ASN A 123 -1.51 -26.31 -32.53
CA ASN A 123 -0.24 -26.69 -33.12
C ASN A 123 0.59 -27.43 -32.06
N PRO A 124 0.64 -28.78 -32.08
CA PRO A 124 1.22 -29.60 -31.00
C PRO A 124 2.74 -29.55 -30.83
N HIS A 125 3.50 -28.98 -31.77
CA HIS A 125 4.97 -28.99 -31.68
C HIS A 125 5.71 -27.63 -31.76
N PRO A 126 5.24 -26.52 -31.14
CA PRO A 126 5.97 -25.25 -31.14
C PRO A 126 6.90 -25.20 -29.92
N LEU A 127 8.21 -25.26 -30.15
CA LEU A 127 9.22 -25.25 -29.09
C LEU A 127 9.09 -24.00 -28.21
N GLU A 128 8.87 -22.84 -28.84
CA GLU A 128 8.72 -21.56 -28.16
C GLU A 128 7.46 -21.52 -27.27
N THR A 129 6.34 -22.10 -27.73
CA THR A 129 5.10 -22.15 -26.94
C THR A 129 5.29 -23.03 -25.72
N ARG A 130 5.98 -24.18 -25.82
CA ARG A 130 6.33 -25.01 -24.65
C ARG A 130 7.22 -24.26 -23.67
N ALA A 131 8.25 -23.56 -24.17
CA ALA A 131 9.14 -22.75 -23.34
C ALA A 131 8.38 -21.67 -22.54
N MET A 132 7.45 -20.98 -23.21
CA MET A 132 6.60 -19.97 -22.57
C MET A 132 5.60 -20.58 -21.59
N LEU A 133 5.04 -21.75 -21.90
CA LEU A 133 4.11 -22.46 -21.04
C LEU A 133 4.79 -22.93 -19.75
N GLY A 134 5.99 -23.53 -19.85
CA GLY A 134 6.80 -23.90 -18.68
C GLY A 134 7.11 -22.69 -17.80
N SER A 135 7.49 -21.57 -18.41
CA SER A 135 7.72 -20.30 -17.69
C SER A 135 6.44 -19.77 -17.02
N ALA A 136 5.28 -19.90 -17.67
CA ALA A 136 4.00 -19.50 -17.12
C ALA A 136 3.58 -20.37 -15.93
N TYR A 137 3.72 -21.70 -16.02
CA TYR A 137 3.49 -22.61 -14.88
C TYR A 137 4.41 -22.31 -13.70
N LEU A 138 5.69 -22.03 -13.95
CA LEU A 138 6.64 -21.71 -12.88
C LEU A 138 6.23 -20.42 -12.15
N LYS A 139 5.88 -19.36 -12.89
CA LYS A 139 5.37 -18.10 -12.31
C LYS A 139 4.02 -18.27 -11.62
N TRP A 140 3.19 -19.22 -12.07
CA TRP A 140 1.94 -19.59 -11.44
C TRP A 140 2.10 -20.51 -10.22
N LYS A 141 3.34 -20.79 -9.79
CA LYS A 141 3.67 -21.68 -8.66
C LYS A 141 3.20 -23.13 -8.88
N LYS A 142 3.31 -23.62 -10.12
CA LYS A 142 3.08 -25.02 -10.52
C LYS A 142 4.40 -25.64 -11.03
N PRO A 143 5.41 -25.83 -10.18
CA PRO A 143 6.76 -26.17 -10.63
C PRO A 143 6.87 -27.56 -11.25
N ARG A 144 6.06 -28.53 -10.79
CA ARG A 144 5.99 -29.86 -11.40
C ARG A 144 5.53 -29.82 -12.86
N LEU A 145 4.41 -29.14 -13.14
CA LEU A 145 3.91 -28.94 -14.51
C LEU A 145 4.92 -28.16 -15.36
N ALA A 146 5.60 -27.17 -14.77
CA ALA A 146 6.66 -26.44 -15.45
C ALA A 146 7.82 -27.36 -15.85
N ARG A 147 8.32 -28.18 -14.91
CA ARG A 147 9.39 -29.16 -15.16
C ARG A 147 9.00 -30.13 -16.28
N GLU A 148 7.82 -30.75 -16.19
CA GLU A 148 7.31 -31.68 -17.20
C GLU A 148 7.21 -31.01 -18.60
N THR A 149 6.75 -29.75 -18.65
CA THR A 149 6.66 -28.98 -19.90
C THR A 149 8.03 -28.65 -20.49
N PHE A 150 9.00 -28.26 -19.65
CA PHE A 150 10.38 -28.02 -20.11
C PHE A 150 11.09 -29.31 -20.52
N GLU A 151 10.83 -30.41 -19.82
CA GLU A 151 11.34 -31.74 -20.17
C GLU A 151 10.85 -32.17 -21.56
N GLU A 152 9.56 -31.97 -21.86
CA GLU A 152 9.05 -32.19 -23.22
C GLU A 152 9.72 -31.29 -24.26
N ALA A 153 9.94 -30.01 -23.95
CA ALA A 153 10.61 -29.09 -24.87
C ALA A 153 12.07 -29.53 -25.15
N LEU A 154 12.78 -29.99 -24.12
CA LEU A 154 14.16 -30.48 -24.22
C LEU A 154 14.29 -31.75 -25.07
N LYS A 155 13.25 -32.58 -25.20
CA LYS A 155 13.26 -33.72 -26.14
C LYS A 155 13.47 -33.28 -27.60
N PHE A 156 13.01 -32.08 -27.96
CA PHE A 156 13.16 -31.53 -29.31
C PHE A 156 14.42 -30.66 -29.48
N ALA A 157 14.88 -30.03 -28.40
CA ALA A 157 16.10 -29.22 -28.40
C ALA A 157 16.98 -29.51 -27.16
N PRO A 158 17.68 -30.66 -27.12
CA PRO A 158 18.40 -31.11 -25.91
C PRO A 158 19.55 -30.20 -25.49
N SER A 159 20.12 -29.44 -26.43
CA SER A 159 21.24 -28.53 -26.19
C SER A 159 20.82 -27.07 -25.99
N ASP A 160 19.52 -26.78 -25.87
CA ASP A 160 19.05 -25.42 -25.64
C ASP A 160 19.28 -25.00 -24.17
N ALA A 161 20.26 -24.11 -23.97
CA ALA A 161 20.63 -23.63 -22.65
C ALA A 161 19.49 -22.91 -21.91
N LYS A 162 18.58 -22.23 -22.62
CA LYS A 162 17.45 -21.52 -21.99
C LYS A 162 16.40 -22.49 -21.50
N LEU A 163 16.10 -23.52 -22.29
CA LEU A 163 15.18 -24.59 -21.87
C LEU A 163 15.76 -25.38 -20.70
N ASN A 164 17.05 -25.69 -20.75
CA ASN A 164 17.72 -26.37 -19.64
C ASN A 164 17.69 -25.54 -18.36
N ALA A 165 17.97 -24.23 -18.45
CA ALA A 165 17.83 -23.32 -17.31
C ALA A 165 16.38 -23.27 -16.79
N GLY A 166 15.37 -23.27 -17.66
CA GLY A 166 13.96 -23.34 -17.27
C GLY A 166 13.60 -24.64 -16.55
N TYR A 167 14.09 -25.78 -17.04
CA TYR A 167 13.94 -27.10 -16.44
C TYR A 167 14.58 -27.15 -15.05
N LEU A 168 15.85 -26.78 -14.92
CA LEU A 168 16.58 -26.83 -13.66
C LEU A 168 15.98 -25.89 -12.62
N ASN A 169 15.55 -24.68 -13.01
CA ASN A 169 14.84 -23.77 -12.10
C ASN A 169 13.51 -24.36 -11.62
N SER A 170 12.78 -25.05 -12.52
CA SER A 170 11.52 -25.70 -12.15
C SER A 170 11.74 -26.88 -11.21
N LEU A 171 12.77 -27.70 -11.48
CA LEU A 171 13.22 -28.80 -10.62
C LEU A 171 13.63 -28.28 -9.23
N PHE A 172 14.41 -27.21 -9.18
CA PHE A 172 14.84 -26.59 -7.93
C PHE A 172 13.65 -26.10 -7.10
N VAL A 173 12.70 -25.39 -7.72
CA VAL A 173 11.50 -24.90 -7.02
C VAL A 173 10.63 -26.07 -6.57
N GLU A 174 10.43 -27.11 -7.38
CA GLU A 174 9.72 -28.33 -6.98
C GLU A 174 10.40 -29.01 -5.79
N GLY A 175 11.74 -29.10 -5.77
CA GLY A 175 12.49 -29.61 -4.62
C GLY A 175 12.23 -28.85 -3.32
N ILE A 176 12.05 -27.51 -3.38
CA ILE A 176 11.66 -26.72 -2.20
C ILE A 176 10.27 -27.12 -1.68
N TYR A 177 9.32 -27.42 -2.57
CA TYR A 177 7.99 -27.91 -2.17
C TYR A 177 8.08 -29.31 -1.57
N GLU A 178 8.83 -30.22 -2.17
CA GLU A 178 9.02 -31.58 -1.64
C GLU A 178 9.65 -31.56 -0.24
N LEU A 179 10.67 -30.73 -0.03
CA LEU A 179 11.29 -30.56 1.28
C LEU A 179 10.28 -30.10 2.34
N ARG A 180 9.43 -29.11 2.00
CA ARG A 180 8.37 -28.61 2.91
C ARG A 180 7.31 -29.65 3.22
N ASN A 181 7.05 -30.56 2.28
CA ASN A 181 6.11 -31.66 2.48
C ASN A 181 6.74 -32.84 3.25
N GLY A 182 8.00 -32.72 3.68
CA GLY A 182 8.72 -33.76 4.43
C GLY A 182 9.43 -34.80 3.55
N ASN A 183 9.35 -34.67 2.22
CA ASN A 183 9.98 -35.59 1.28
C ASN A 183 11.47 -35.22 1.06
N ALA A 184 12.25 -35.28 2.15
CA ALA A 184 13.64 -34.80 2.18
C ALA A 184 14.56 -35.57 1.22
N ASP A 185 14.40 -36.89 1.08
CA ASP A 185 15.19 -37.71 0.14
C ASP A 185 15.04 -37.22 -1.31
N MET A 186 13.80 -37.03 -1.75
CA MET A 186 13.50 -36.57 -3.11
C MET A 186 14.05 -35.16 -3.33
N ALA A 187 13.86 -34.26 -2.36
CA ALA A 187 14.39 -32.91 -2.42
C ALA A 187 15.93 -32.91 -2.52
N ARG A 188 16.62 -33.73 -1.72
CA ARG A 188 18.09 -33.90 -1.76
C ARG A 188 18.56 -34.32 -3.15
N GLN A 189 17.91 -35.30 -3.78
CA GLN A 189 18.25 -35.75 -5.12
C GLN A 189 18.06 -34.65 -6.17
N MET A 190 16.94 -33.92 -6.09
CA MET A 190 16.62 -32.81 -6.99
C MET A 190 17.62 -31.66 -6.87
N PHE A 191 17.97 -31.25 -5.64
CA PHE A 191 18.97 -30.21 -5.39
C PHE A 191 20.36 -30.63 -5.86
N SER A 192 20.77 -31.87 -5.55
CA SER A 192 22.04 -32.42 -6.00
C SER A 192 22.15 -32.43 -7.53
N PHE A 193 21.07 -32.81 -8.22
CA PHE A 193 21.02 -32.76 -9.69
C PHE A 193 21.09 -31.32 -10.21
N ALA A 194 20.33 -30.38 -9.62
CA ALA A 194 20.31 -28.99 -10.04
C ALA A 194 21.69 -28.32 -9.90
N ILE A 195 22.36 -28.54 -8.76
CA ILE A 195 23.71 -28.04 -8.47
C ILE A 195 24.72 -28.60 -9.48
N LYS A 196 24.74 -29.92 -9.69
CA LYS A 196 25.63 -30.58 -10.64
C LYS A 196 25.47 -30.08 -12.08
N ASN A 197 24.30 -29.54 -12.43
CA ASN A 197 23.97 -29.06 -13.77
C ASN A 197 23.91 -27.52 -13.88
N GLY A 198 24.47 -26.79 -12.90
CA GLY A 198 24.75 -25.35 -13.05
C GLY A 198 23.86 -24.40 -12.25
N ILE A 199 22.93 -24.89 -11.42
CA ILE A 199 22.24 -24.07 -10.41
C ILE A 199 22.96 -24.22 -9.07
N ASP A 200 24.15 -23.63 -8.99
CA ASP A 200 24.98 -23.62 -7.78
C ASP A 200 25.08 -22.19 -7.19
N GLY A 201 25.30 -22.10 -5.89
CA GLY A 201 25.35 -20.85 -5.14
C GLY A 201 24.81 -21.01 -3.71
N VAL A 202 24.64 -19.90 -3.01
CA VAL A 202 24.17 -19.88 -1.61
C VAL A 202 22.85 -20.64 -1.44
N ALA A 203 21.80 -20.22 -2.15
CA ALA A 203 20.47 -20.79 -1.95
C ALA A 203 20.41 -22.30 -2.26
N PRO A 204 20.89 -22.80 -3.42
CA PRO A 204 20.89 -24.24 -3.71
C PRO A 204 21.62 -25.08 -2.66
N ARG A 205 22.80 -24.61 -2.20
CA ARG A 205 23.58 -25.30 -1.18
C ARG A 205 22.90 -25.33 0.18
N LEU A 206 22.28 -24.22 0.60
CA LEU A 206 21.47 -24.20 1.83
C LEU A 206 20.30 -25.18 1.77
N TYR A 207 19.55 -25.22 0.66
CA TYR A 207 18.42 -26.14 0.53
C TYR A 207 18.87 -27.61 0.48
N LEU A 208 20.00 -27.92 -0.15
CA LEU A 208 20.60 -29.25 -0.09
C LEU A 208 21.04 -29.61 1.34
N ALA A 209 21.67 -28.67 2.05
CA ALA A 209 22.09 -28.85 3.45
C ALA A 209 20.88 -29.09 4.38
N HIS A 210 19.77 -28.37 4.17
CA HIS A 210 18.52 -28.59 4.91
C HIS A 210 17.94 -29.99 4.64
N ALA A 211 17.93 -30.44 3.38
CA ALA A 211 17.47 -31.78 3.03
C ALA A 211 18.33 -32.87 3.69
N LEU A 212 19.66 -32.75 3.60
CA LEU A 212 20.61 -33.66 4.25
C LEU A 212 20.43 -33.70 5.78
N LYS A 213 20.24 -32.52 6.41
CA LYS A 213 19.98 -32.41 7.84
C LYS A 213 18.70 -33.17 8.24
N MET A 214 17.61 -33.00 7.49
CA MET A 214 16.33 -33.67 7.78
C MET A 214 16.43 -35.20 7.69
N GLU A 215 17.32 -35.72 6.84
CA GLU A 215 17.59 -37.15 6.74
C GLU A 215 18.62 -37.66 7.77
N GLY A 216 19.24 -36.77 8.55
CA GLY A 216 20.23 -37.12 9.56
C GLY A 216 21.67 -37.21 9.05
N TYR A 217 21.93 -36.86 7.79
CA TYR A 217 23.27 -36.77 7.20
C TYR A 217 23.97 -35.47 7.63
N LEU A 218 24.22 -35.35 8.93
CA LEU A 218 24.75 -34.14 9.55
C LEU A 218 26.16 -33.74 9.05
N PRO A 219 27.13 -34.66 8.85
CA PRO A 219 28.44 -34.30 8.29
C PRO A 219 28.35 -33.74 6.86
N GLU A 220 27.53 -34.34 6.01
CA GLU A 220 27.31 -33.89 4.64
C GLU A 220 26.57 -32.55 4.62
N ALA A 221 25.59 -32.37 5.52
CA ALA A 221 24.89 -31.10 5.69
C ALA A 221 25.86 -29.98 6.08
N LEU A 222 26.78 -30.24 7.03
CA LEU A 222 27.82 -29.29 7.44
C LEU A 222 28.65 -28.84 6.24
N GLY A 223 29.14 -29.77 5.43
CA GLY A 223 29.93 -29.45 4.24
C GLY A 223 29.16 -28.60 3.21
N GLN A 224 27.84 -28.80 3.08
CA GLN A 224 27.02 -27.95 2.20
C GLN A 224 26.76 -26.55 2.77
N TYR A 225 26.59 -26.41 4.09
CA TYR A 225 26.51 -25.08 4.73
C TYR A 225 27.83 -24.32 4.62
N GLU A 226 28.96 -24.98 4.83
CA GLU A 226 30.29 -24.38 4.67
C GLU A 226 30.53 -23.93 3.23
N ALA A 227 30.19 -24.77 2.26
CA ALA A 227 30.27 -24.39 0.86
C ALA A 227 29.32 -23.24 0.48
N ALA A 228 28.17 -23.09 1.16
CA ALA A 228 27.32 -21.90 0.98
C ALA A 228 28.02 -20.62 1.50
N CYS A 229 28.75 -20.72 2.61
CA CYS A 229 29.55 -19.61 3.16
C CYS A 229 30.71 -19.20 2.23
N GLU A 230 31.25 -20.09 1.41
CA GLU A 230 32.30 -19.74 0.44
C GLU A 230 31.82 -18.76 -0.64
N PHE A 231 30.54 -18.80 -1.00
CA PHE A 231 29.96 -17.86 -1.97
C PHE A 231 29.78 -16.44 -1.39
N GLU A 232 29.45 -16.34 -0.10
CA GLU A 232 29.27 -15.06 0.60
C GLU A 232 29.97 -15.09 1.98
N PRO A 233 31.31 -14.97 2.02
CA PRO A 233 32.10 -15.15 3.24
C PRO A 233 31.85 -14.10 4.33
N ASP A 234 31.30 -12.95 3.95
CA ASP A 234 31.06 -11.82 4.83
C ASP A 234 29.64 -11.79 5.41
N ASP A 235 28.74 -12.70 5.02
CA ASP A 235 27.40 -12.77 5.59
C ASP A 235 27.41 -13.53 6.94
N PRO A 236 27.26 -12.82 8.09
CA PRO A 236 27.23 -13.47 9.39
C PRO A 236 26.02 -14.41 9.56
N ALA A 237 24.93 -14.22 8.80
CA ALA A 237 23.76 -15.08 8.87
C ALA A 237 24.04 -16.49 8.31
N LEU A 238 24.93 -16.62 7.34
CA LEU A 238 25.31 -17.92 6.77
C LEU A 238 26.19 -18.73 7.72
N LYS A 239 27.07 -18.05 8.46
CA LYS A 239 27.99 -18.66 9.45
C LYS A 239 27.28 -19.28 10.64
N TRP A 240 26.02 -18.91 10.89
CA TRP A 240 25.21 -19.48 11.95
C TRP A 240 24.85 -20.96 11.68
N TYR A 241 24.60 -21.34 10.43
CA TYR A 241 24.20 -22.71 10.10
C TYR A 241 25.27 -23.78 10.36
N PRO A 242 26.55 -23.62 9.93
CA PRO A 242 27.58 -24.61 10.23
C PRO A 242 27.90 -24.67 11.73
N ALA A 243 27.90 -23.53 12.44
CA ALA A 243 28.07 -23.50 13.90
C ALA A 243 26.98 -24.31 14.62
N MET A 244 25.73 -24.20 14.14
CA MET A 244 24.61 -24.98 14.64
C MET A 244 24.75 -26.48 14.37
N ILE A 245 25.19 -26.89 13.17
CA ILE A 245 25.39 -28.31 12.85
C ILE A 245 26.57 -28.92 13.64
N LYS A 246 27.66 -28.17 13.86
CA LYS A 246 28.77 -28.60 14.73
C LYS A 246 28.28 -28.89 16.15
N MET A 247 27.40 -28.05 16.68
CA MET A 247 26.75 -28.29 17.98
C MET A 247 25.93 -29.59 17.98
N GLN A 248 25.13 -29.83 16.94
CA GLN A 248 24.33 -31.07 16.80
C GLN A 248 25.19 -32.34 16.61
N LEU A 249 26.38 -32.20 16.02
CA LEU A 249 27.39 -33.26 15.90
C LEU A 249 28.15 -33.50 17.22
N GLY A 250 27.93 -32.68 18.25
CA GLY A 250 28.62 -32.77 19.54
C GLY A 250 29.97 -32.07 19.59
N ASP A 251 30.35 -31.34 18.54
CA ASP A 251 31.55 -30.50 18.49
C ASP A 251 31.25 -29.12 19.12
N THR A 252 31.01 -29.15 20.44
CA THR A 252 30.58 -27.99 21.22
C THR A 252 31.64 -26.90 21.27
N THR A 253 32.92 -27.27 21.24
CA THR A 253 34.05 -26.33 21.27
C THR A 253 34.14 -25.54 19.98
N ALA A 254 34.14 -26.20 18.82
CA ALA A 254 34.19 -25.49 17.54
C ALA A 254 32.92 -24.66 17.28
N ALA A 255 31.76 -25.16 17.71
CA ALA A 255 30.51 -24.40 17.66
C ALA A 255 30.61 -23.12 18.50
N ALA A 256 31.04 -23.21 19.76
CA ALA A 256 31.18 -22.07 20.65
C ALA A 256 32.15 -21.01 20.10
N GLU A 257 33.28 -21.42 19.51
CA GLU A 257 34.21 -20.50 18.84
C GLU A 257 33.57 -19.78 17.64
N ASP A 258 32.82 -20.50 16.81
CA ASP A 258 32.15 -19.92 15.65
C ASP A 258 31.01 -18.97 16.07
N PHE A 259 30.28 -19.28 17.13
CA PHE A 259 29.29 -18.38 17.71
C PHE A 259 29.94 -17.15 18.37
N ALA A 260 31.09 -17.30 19.04
CA ALA A 260 31.82 -16.17 19.61
C ALA A 260 32.29 -15.18 18.53
N LYS A 261 32.72 -15.67 17.35
CA LYS A 261 33.05 -14.82 16.18
C LYS A 261 31.84 -14.02 15.67
N LEU A 262 30.62 -14.48 15.95
CA LEU A 262 29.36 -13.79 15.65
C LEU A 262 28.89 -12.86 16.78
N GLY A 263 29.69 -12.70 17.84
CA GLY A 263 29.33 -11.90 19.02
C GLY A 263 28.30 -12.60 19.92
N ILE A 264 28.21 -13.93 19.85
CA ILE A 264 27.27 -14.76 20.60
C ILE A 264 28.05 -15.55 21.64
N GLU A 265 27.79 -15.29 22.92
CA GLU A 265 28.32 -16.08 24.04
C GLU A 265 27.35 -17.20 24.41
N ILE A 266 27.86 -18.44 24.45
CA ILE A 266 27.08 -19.64 24.78
C ILE A 266 27.50 -20.11 26.18
N PRO A 267 26.56 -20.25 27.14
CA PRO A 267 26.83 -20.95 28.39
C PRO A 267 27.13 -22.43 28.12
N ASP A 268 28.07 -23.02 28.86
CA ASP A 268 28.65 -24.37 28.66
C ASP A 268 27.64 -25.55 28.82
N ASP A 269 26.35 -25.25 28.94
CA ASP A 269 25.36 -26.09 29.58
C ASP A 269 24.35 -26.68 28.56
N GLY A 270 24.82 -27.23 27.44
CA GLY A 270 24.05 -28.17 26.59
C GLY A 270 22.59 -27.79 26.26
N VAL A 271 22.37 -26.56 25.82
CA VAL A 271 21.02 -25.97 25.66
C VAL A 271 20.43 -26.24 24.26
N SER A 272 19.15 -26.66 24.19
CA SER A 272 18.37 -26.81 22.96
C SER A 272 18.22 -25.49 22.17
N ASP A 273 18.25 -25.57 20.83
CA ASP A 273 18.09 -24.45 19.88
C ASP A 273 16.94 -23.48 20.24
N ARG A 274 15.83 -24.02 20.76
CA ARG A 274 14.66 -23.25 21.23
C ARG A 274 15.00 -22.41 22.47
N PHE A 275 15.61 -23.01 23.47
CA PHE A 275 15.89 -22.34 24.75
C PHE A 275 16.95 -21.24 24.57
N PHE A 276 17.92 -21.48 23.69
CA PHE A 276 18.88 -20.45 23.29
C PHE A 276 18.20 -19.25 22.61
N ALA A 277 17.33 -19.49 21.62
CA ALA A 277 16.60 -18.43 20.92
C ALA A 277 15.71 -17.62 21.87
N MET A 278 15.02 -18.28 22.79
CA MET A 278 14.22 -17.61 23.83
C MET A 278 15.08 -16.73 24.72
N GLY A 279 16.25 -17.21 25.17
CA GLY A 279 17.17 -16.43 25.99
C GLY A 279 17.63 -15.14 25.30
N VAL A 280 17.97 -15.23 24.02
CA VAL A 280 18.37 -14.06 23.21
C VAL A 280 17.23 -13.06 23.07
N ILE A 281 16.01 -13.52 22.74
CA ILE A 281 14.84 -12.65 22.57
C ILE A 281 14.51 -11.95 23.89
N LYS A 282 14.40 -12.69 24.99
CA LYS A 282 14.08 -12.14 26.32
C LYS A 282 15.13 -11.13 26.77
N LYS A 283 16.43 -11.42 26.59
CA LYS A 283 17.53 -10.50 26.92
C LYS A 283 17.47 -9.19 26.13
N HIS A 284 17.06 -9.23 24.86
CA HIS A 284 16.84 -8.01 24.08
C HIS A 284 15.60 -7.24 24.55
N MET A 285 14.52 -7.93 24.93
CA MET A 285 13.32 -7.28 25.48
C MET A 285 13.60 -6.59 26.81
N GLU A 286 14.33 -7.23 27.73
CA GLU A 286 14.75 -6.64 29.01
C GLU A 286 15.57 -5.35 28.85
N ARG A 287 16.34 -5.26 27.76
CA ARG A 287 17.14 -4.08 27.39
C ARG A 287 16.33 -2.99 26.66
N GLY A 288 15.06 -3.26 26.33
CA GLY A 288 14.23 -2.38 25.50
C GLY A 288 14.58 -2.42 24.01
N ASP A 289 15.45 -3.35 23.57
CA ASP A 289 15.88 -3.54 22.18
C ASP A 289 14.84 -4.34 21.36
N TYR A 290 13.57 -3.91 21.35
CA TYR A 290 12.45 -4.67 20.77
C TYR A 290 12.64 -5.01 19.28
N SER A 291 13.31 -4.14 18.52
CA SER A 291 13.64 -4.40 17.11
C SER A 291 14.55 -5.63 16.95
N ARG A 292 15.57 -5.76 17.81
CA ARG A 292 16.49 -6.91 17.78
C ARG A 292 15.80 -8.18 18.27
N ALA A 293 14.97 -8.07 19.31
CA ALA A 293 14.13 -9.18 19.77
C ALA A 293 13.24 -9.73 18.65
N ALA A 294 12.55 -8.85 17.91
CA ALA A 294 11.72 -9.24 16.77
C ALA A 294 12.52 -9.87 15.61
N VAL A 295 13.75 -9.39 15.35
CA VAL A 295 14.65 -9.98 14.36
C VAL A 295 15.06 -11.39 14.77
N ALA A 296 15.51 -11.58 16.01
CA ALA A 296 15.92 -12.88 16.53
C ALA A 296 14.77 -13.90 16.47
N ALA A 297 13.56 -13.51 16.89
CA ALA A 297 12.38 -14.36 16.80
C ALA A 297 12.03 -14.74 15.36
N ARG A 298 12.11 -13.79 14.42
CA ARG A 298 11.87 -14.05 12.99
C ARG A 298 12.90 -15.00 12.37
N ILE A 299 14.18 -14.87 12.74
CA ILE A 299 15.23 -15.79 12.28
C ILE A 299 14.90 -17.19 12.76
N PHE A 300 14.58 -17.35 14.05
CA PHE A 300 14.19 -18.65 14.60
C PHE A 300 12.98 -19.24 13.85
N ILE A 301 11.89 -18.49 13.71
CA ILE A 301 10.66 -18.97 13.05
C ILE A 301 10.93 -19.38 11.60
N LYS A 302 11.79 -18.65 10.89
CA LYS A 302 12.14 -18.95 9.51
C LYS A 302 12.98 -20.23 9.39
N THR A 303 13.86 -20.47 10.35
CA THR A 303 14.83 -21.57 10.32
C THR A 303 14.25 -22.88 10.87
N PHE A 304 13.46 -22.80 11.94
CA PHE A 304 13.00 -23.96 12.72
C PHE A 304 11.50 -24.20 12.63
N GLY A 305 10.76 -23.30 11.97
CA GLY A 305 9.31 -23.36 11.95
C GLY A 305 8.68 -22.57 13.10
N SER A 306 7.35 -22.56 13.09
CA SER A 306 6.55 -21.73 13.99
C SER A 306 6.40 -22.43 15.36
N ASP A 307 6.77 -21.72 16.43
CA ASP A 307 6.66 -22.16 17.83
C ASP A 307 5.81 -21.13 18.59
N ALA A 308 4.88 -21.59 19.44
CA ALA A 308 3.90 -20.73 20.08
C ALA A 308 4.55 -19.70 21.02
N GLU A 309 5.55 -20.09 21.80
CA GLU A 309 6.21 -19.23 22.78
C GLU A 309 7.12 -18.20 22.11
N ILE A 310 7.84 -18.60 21.05
CA ILE A 310 8.62 -17.65 20.24
C ILE A 310 7.69 -16.67 19.49
N ARG A 311 6.53 -17.14 19.01
CA ARG A 311 5.52 -16.27 18.40
C ARG A 311 4.95 -15.27 19.40
N LEU A 312 4.71 -15.67 20.65
CA LEU A 312 4.30 -14.78 21.73
C LEU A 312 5.34 -13.68 21.98
N LEU A 313 6.61 -14.05 22.12
CA LEU A 313 7.70 -13.08 22.31
C LEU A 313 7.87 -12.15 21.11
N ALA A 314 7.72 -12.67 19.88
CA ALA A 314 7.73 -11.86 18.67
C ALA A 314 6.57 -10.87 18.65
N ALA A 315 5.37 -11.31 19.04
CA ALA A 315 4.18 -10.48 19.10
C ALA A 315 4.37 -9.33 20.11
N GLU A 316 4.90 -9.65 21.30
CA GLU A 316 5.16 -8.68 22.35
C GLU A 316 6.21 -7.64 21.92
N ALA A 317 7.31 -8.09 21.31
CA ALA A 317 8.31 -7.18 20.75
C ALA A 317 7.71 -6.25 19.68
N GLN A 318 6.82 -6.76 18.80
CA GLN A 318 6.13 -5.92 17.81
C GLN A 318 5.13 -4.96 18.45
N ARG A 319 4.42 -5.38 19.50
CA ARG A 319 3.48 -4.57 20.27
C ARG A 319 4.20 -3.40 20.92
N SER A 320 5.32 -3.64 21.60
CA SER A 320 6.16 -2.58 22.21
C SER A 320 6.74 -1.61 21.17
N MET A 321 6.85 -2.02 19.90
CA MET A 321 7.24 -1.16 18.79
C MET A 321 6.07 -0.38 18.16
N GLY A 322 4.83 -0.59 18.63
CA GLY A 322 3.61 0.00 18.06
C GLY A 322 3.14 -0.65 16.75
N ASN A 323 3.70 -1.80 16.36
CA ASN A 323 3.36 -2.50 15.12
C ASN A 323 2.16 -3.44 15.32
N THR A 324 1.02 -2.90 15.76
CA THR A 324 -0.17 -3.66 16.20
C THR A 324 -0.57 -4.77 15.23
N ASN A 325 -0.73 -4.48 13.94
CA ASN A 325 -1.17 -5.49 12.97
C ASN A 325 -0.22 -6.69 12.87
N THR A 326 1.09 -6.45 12.99
CA THR A 326 2.07 -7.55 12.96
C THR A 326 2.05 -8.33 14.27
N ALA A 327 1.89 -7.65 15.42
CA ALA A 327 1.73 -8.29 16.72
C ALA A 327 0.51 -9.22 16.73
N LEU A 328 -0.66 -8.73 16.26
CA LEU A 328 -1.88 -9.51 16.12
C LEU A 328 -1.70 -10.76 15.25
N GLY A 329 -0.95 -10.64 14.15
CA GLY A 329 -0.62 -11.80 13.31
C GLY A 329 0.20 -12.85 14.06
N HIS A 330 1.18 -12.43 14.86
CA HIS A 330 1.99 -13.34 15.66
C HIS A 330 1.19 -14.00 16.80
N TYR A 331 0.34 -13.26 17.53
CA TYR A 331 -0.54 -13.84 18.55
C TYR A 331 -1.53 -14.86 17.96
N LYS A 332 -2.13 -14.57 16.80
CA LYS A 332 -3.04 -15.52 16.12
C LYS A 332 -2.32 -16.80 15.73
N CYS A 333 -1.10 -16.71 15.19
CA CYS A 333 -0.30 -17.91 14.92
C CYS A 333 0.06 -18.67 16.21
N ALA A 334 0.30 -17.99 17.34
CA ALA A 334 0.53 -18.68 18.61
C ALA A 334 -0.72 -19.46 19.06
N LEU A 335 -1.92 -18.89 18.93
CA LEU A 335 -3.20 -19.57 19.21
C LEU A 335 -3.44 -20.79 18.31
N GLU A 336 -3.04 -20.73 17.03
CA GLU A 336 -3.17 -21.88 16.11
C GLU A 336 -2.35 -23.09 16.56
N HIS A 337 -1.23 -22.87 17.26
CA HIS A 337 -0.35 -23.94 17.75
C HIS A 337 -0.74 -24.41 19.16
N GLU A 338 -1.09 -23.49 20.05
CA GLU A 338 -1.49 -23.78 21.43
C GLU A 338 -2.82 -23.06 21.76
N PRO A 339 -3.98 -23.64 21.39
CA PRO A 339 -5.28 -23.01 21.62
C PRO A 339 -5.64 -22.88 23.11
N GLU A 340 -5.10 -23.76 23.95
CA GLU A 340 -5.34 -23.79 25.41
C GLU A 340 -4.53 -22.73 26.17
N ASN A 341 -3.63 -22.02 25.49
CA ASN A 341 -2.79 -21.01 26.10
C ASN A 341 -3.56 -19.67 26.20
N PRO A 342 -3.74 -19.08 27.39
CA PRO A 342 -4.47 -17.82 27.53
C PRO A 342 -3.66 -16.57 27.16
N TYR A 343 -2.33 -16.64 27.16
CA TYR A 343 -1.47 -15.47 26.94
C TYR A 343 -1.63 -14.80 25.58
N PRO A 344 -1.81 -15.53 24.45
CA PRO A 344 -2.10 -14.89 23.17
C PRO A 344 -3.41 -14.09 23.17
N HIS A 345 -4.46 -14.57 23.85
CA HIS A 345 -5.72 -13.83 23.96
C HIS A 345 -5.51 -12.52 24.72
N TYR A 346 -4.85 -12.55 25.87
CA TYR A 346 -4.50 -11.34 26.62
C TYR A 346 -3.63 -10.37 25.82
N GLY A 347 -2.64 -10.89 25.09
CA GLY A 347 -1.78 -10.08 24.22
C GLY A 347 -2.55 -9.41 23.07
N ILE A 348 -3.52 -10.10 22.48
CA ILE A 348 -4.40 -9.51 21.46
C ILE A 348 -5.26 -8.42 22.07
N MET A 349 -5.90 -8.67 23.22
CA MET A 349 -6.76 -7.68 23.87
C MET A 349 -5.99 -6.41 24.21
N LEU A 350 -4.82 -6.56 24.82
CA LEU A 350 -3.94 -5.44 25.16
C LEU A 350 -3.50 -4.68 23.90
N ALA A 351 -3.06 -5.37 22.85
CA ALA A 351 -2.63 -4.73 21.61
C ALA A 351 -3.77 -3.99 20.88
N LEU A 352 -5.00 -4.50 20.96
CA LEU A 352 -6.18 -3.85 20.38
C LEU A 352 -6.62 -2.64 21.20
N GLN A 353 -6.57 -2.73 22.53
CA GLN A 353 -6.84 -1.63 23.45
C GLN A 353 -5.86 -0.47 23.21
N GLU A 354 -4.55 -0.74 23.20
CA GLU A 354 -3.51 0.30 22.95
C GLU A 354 -3.63 0.93 21.56
N ALA A 355 -4.23 0.22 20.60
CA ALA A 355 -4.46 0.72 19.25
C ALA A 355 -5.86 1.37 19.08
N TYR A 356 -6.65 1.48 20.16
CA TYR A 356 -8.01 2.02 20.16
C TYR A 356 -8.97 1.32 19.17
N ARG A 357 -8.77 0.01 18.93
CA ARG A 357 -9.57 -0.81 18.01
C ARG A 357 -10.68 -1.55 18.76
N TRP A 358 -11.60 -0.78 19.32
CA TRP A 358 -12.61 -1.24 20.26
C TRP A 358 -13.55 -2.31 19.67
N GLU A 359 -13.95 -2.19 18.40
CA GLU A 359 -14.84 -3.16 17.76
C GLU A 359 -14.17 -4.54 17.61
N GLU A 360 -12.88 -4.56 17.24
CA GLU A 360 -12.11 -5.80 17.15
C GLU A 360 -11.81 -6.38 18.53
N LEU A 361 -11.58 -5.52 19.54
CA LEU A 361 -11.41 -5.93 20.92
C LEU A 361 -12.67 -6.64 21.43
N SER A 362 -13.85 -6.07 21.18
CA SER A 362 -15.14 -6.70 21.51
C SER A 362 -15.27 -8.11 20.91
N ALA A 363 -14.88 -8.28 19.64
CA ALA A 363 -14.90 -9.58 18.98
C ALA A 363 -13.83 -10.57 19.53
N GLU A 364 -12.69 -10.09 20.02
CA GLU A 364 -11.70 -10.95 20.68
C GLU A 364 -12.18 -11.39 22.06
N ILE A 365 -12.77 -10.49 22.85
CA ILE A 365 -13.31 -10.80 24.18
C ILE A 365 -14.31 -11.95 24.11
N LEU A 366 -15.23 -11.93 23.13
CA LEU A 366 -16.17 -13.03 22.91
C LEU A 366 -15.47 -14.35 22.57
N ARG A 367 -14.37 -14.30 21.81
CA ARG A 367 -13.59 -15.51 21.46
C ARG A 367 -12.84 -16.08 22.66
N ALA A 368 -12.23 -15.22 23.47
CA ALA A 368 -11.51 -15.62 24.68
C ALA A 368 -12.45 -16.12 25.79
N GLU A 369 -13.65 -15.56 25.89
CA GLU A 369 -14.68 -16.08 26.79
C GLU A 369 -15.17 -17.45 26.31
N ALA A 370 -15.42 -17.61 25.01
CA ALA A 370 -15.87 -18.87 24.43
C ALA A 370 -14.83 -19.99 24.52
N SER A 371 -13.53 -19.68 24.52
CA SER A 371 -12.48 -20.68 24.72
C SER A 371 -12.39 -21.16 26.17
N GLY A 372 -12.81 -20.35 27.14
CA GLY A 372 -12.83 -20.71 28.56
C GLY A 372 -11.44 -20.82 29.22
N VAL A 373 -10.39 -20.39 28.53
CA VAL A 373 -8.99 -20.48 29.00
C VAL A 373 -8.55 -19.25 29.80
N CYS A 374 -9.21 -18.10 29.59
CA CYS A 374 -8.91 -16.84 30.26
C CYS A 374 -9.67 -16.71 31.59
N ASP A 375 -9.08 -16.00 32.54
CA ASP A 375 -9.70 -15.69 33.82
C ASP A 375 -10.95 -14.81 33.64
N ALA A 376 -12.04 -15.17 34.34
CA ALA A 376 -13.34 -14.52 34.19
C ALA A 376 -13.32 -13.05 34.65
N ASP A 377 -12.53 -12.70 35.67
CA ASP A 377 -12.44 -11.33 36.18
C ASP A 377 -11.68 -10.44 35.19
N ASP A 378 -10.65 -10.97 34.52
CA ASP A 378 -9.94 -10.24 33.47
C ASP A 378 -10.83 -10.05 32.22
N ILE A 379 -11.58 -11.09 31.81
CA ILE A 379 -12.56 -10.96 30.72
C ILE A 379 -13.62 -9.91 31.06
N TYR A 380 -14.15 -9.94 32.29
CA TYR A 380 -15.09 -8.93 32.76
C TYR A 380 -14.49 -7.53 32.73
N TYR A 381 -13.24 -7.36 33.18
CA TYR A 381 -12.52 -6.09 33.07
C TYR A 381 -12.46 -5.57 31.62
N TYR A 382 -12.00 -6.40 30.67
CA TYR A 382 -11.89 -6.00 29.26
C TYR A 382 -13.27 -5.70 28.64
N LYS A 383 -14.33 -6.42 29.05
CA LYS A 383 -15.71 -6.13 28.63
C LYS A 383 -16.15 -4.74 29.04
N ILE A 384 -15.95 -4.37 30.30
CA ILE A 384 -16.45 -3.10 30.84
C ILE A 384 -15.70 -1.91 30.24
N ILE A 385 -14.36 -1.97 30.13
CA ILE A 385 -13.60 -0.89 29.49
C ILE A 385 -13.98 -0.74 28.00
N THR A 386 -14.23 -1.85 27.30
CA THR A 386 -14.63 -1.83 25.88
C THR A 386 -16.04 -1.26 25.73
N ALA A 387 -16.95 -1.62 26.64
CA ALA A 387 -18.32 -1.13 26.63
C ALA A 387 -18.39 0.39 26.78
N ALA A 388 -17.50 1.00 27.57
CA ALA A 388 -17.40 2.45 27.72
C ALA A 388 -17.05 3.17 26.41
N HIS A 389 -16.30 2.53 25.51
CA HIS A 389 -15.82 3.14 24.26
C HIS A 389 -16.76 2.87 23.07
N ILE A 390 -17.44 1.73 23.04
CA ILE A 390 -18.46 1.40 22.03
C ILE A 390 -19.79 2.12 22.36
N ASP A 391 -20.74 2.16 21.42
CA ASP A 391 -22.06 2.78 21.53
C ASP A 391 -23.01 2.06 22.52
N ASN A 392 -22.55 1.84 23.74
CA ASN A 392 -23.37 1.39 24.87
C ASN A 392 -23.79 2.60 25.72
N PRO A 393 -24.98 2.54 26.35
CA PRO A 393 -25.45 3.60 27.23
C PRO A 393 -24.51 3.74 28.45
N PRO A 394 -23.92 4.93 28.68
CA PRO A 394 -22.97 5.15 29.77
C PRO A 394 -23.57 4.88 31.17
N GLU A 395 -24.89 5.05 31.32
CA GLU A 395 -25.62 4.77 32.57
C GLU A 395 -25.55 3.30 32.99
N GLU A 396 -25.47 2.38 32.01
CA GLU A 396 -25.32 0.95 32.30
C GLU A 396 -23.87 0.58 32.62
N VAL A 397 -22.89 1.26 32.00
CA VAL A 397 -21.46 0.93 32.16
C VAL A 397 -20.87 1.49 33.46
N LEU A 398 -21.29 2.68 33.89
CA LEU A 398 -20.73 3.38 35.06
C LEU A 398 -20.77 2.57 36.37
N PRO A 399 -21.87 1.88 36.75
CA PRO A 399 -21.89 1.07 37.96
C PRO A 399 -20.84 -0.06 37.95
N HIS A 400 -20.60 -0.66 36.77
CA HIS A 400 -19.60 -1.71 36.61
C HIS A 400 -18.17 -1.17 36.74
N LEU A 401 -17.89 0.00 36.16
CA LEU A 401 -16.60 0.68 36.34
C LEU A 401 -16.35 1.06 37.80
N GLN A 402 -17.37 1.57 38.50
CA GLN A 402 -17.28 1.89 39.92
C GLN A 402 -17.02 0.65 40.78
N ALA A 403 -17.68 -0.47 40.47
CA ALA A 403 -17.45 -1.74 41.17
C ALA A 403 -16.00 -2.23 41.00
N LEU A 404 -15.42 -2.12 39.79
CA LEU A 404 -14.00 -2.47 39.55
C LEU A 404 -13.06 -1.64 40.43
N ILE A 405 -13.30 -0.32 40.53
CA ILE A 405 -12.53 0.59 41.40
C ILE A 405 -12.66 0.19 42.87
N GLN A 406 -13.88 -0.08 43.34
CA GLN A 406 -14.14 -0.48 44.74
C GLN A 406 -13.48 -1.81 45.11
N ASN A 407 -13.38 -2.73 44.14
CA ASN A 407 -12.70 -4.01 44.30
C ASN A 407 -11.17 -3.91 44.16
N GLY A 408 -10.61 -2.71 44.14
CA GLY A 408 -9.16 -2.46 44.17
C GLY A 408 -8.48 -2.40 42.81
N ARG A 409 -9.21 -2.55 41.69
CA ARG A 409 -8.65 -2.34 40.34
C ARG A 409 -8.74 -0.86 40.01
N SER A 410 -7.65 -0.13 40.22
CA SER A 410 -7.50 1.28 39.86
C SER A 410 -6.30 1.45 38.94
N ASP A 411 -6.58 1.52 37.64
CA ASP A 411 -5.58 1.75 36.60
C ASP A 411 -6.02 2.87 35.65
N SER A 412 -5.11 3.26 34.76
CA SER A 412 -5.34 4.35 33.80
C SER A 412 -6.52 4.08 32.88
N ALA A 413 -6.70 2.83 32.43
CA ALA A 413 -7.73 2.47 31.47
C ALA A 413 -9.15 2.56 32.05
N ILE A 414 -9.34 2.18 33.32
CA ILE A 414 -10.62 2.36 34.02
C ILE A 414 -10.94 3.85 34.16
N PHE A 415 -9.94 4.68 34.49
CA PHE A 415 -10.14 6.13 34.62
C PHE A 415 -10.44 6.78 33.26
N ASN A 416 -9.79 6.34 32.18
CA ASN A 416 -10.14 6.77 30.83
C ASN A 416 -11.57 6.37 30.45
N ALA A 417 -11.97 5.12 30.74
CA ALA A 417 -13.33 4.63 30.50
C ALA A 417 -14.38 5.45 31.28
N MET A 418 -14.10 5.81 32.54
CA MET A 418 -14.94 6.71 33.32
C MET A 418 -15.06 8.09 32.66
N GLY A 419 -13.93 8.69 32.27
CA GLY A 419 -13.90 9.95 31.54
C GLY A 419 -14.74 9.91 30.26
N CYS A 420 -14.61 8.84 29.47
CA CYS A 420 -15.35 8.63 28.23
C CYS A 420 -16.87 8.58 28.48
N CYS A 421 -17.32 7.83 29.50
CA CYS A 421 -18.73 7.78 29.89
C CYS A 421 -19.28 9.16 30.29
N TYR A 422 -18.51 9.95 31.04
CA TYR A 422 -18.95 11.30 31.44
C TYR A 422 -18.99 12.29 30.27
N ILE A 423 -18.10 12.16 29.27
CA ILE A 423 -18.20 12.92 28.02
C ILE A 423 -19.49 12.56 27.28
N LYS A 424 -19.82 11.27 27.15
CA LYS A 424 -21.07 10.82 26.51
C LYS A 424 -22.33 11.35 27.21
N LEU A 425 -22.26 11.53 28.53
CA LEU A 425 -23.33 12.13 29.34
C LEU A 425 -23.36 13.67 29.30
N ASN A 426 -22.51 14.31 28.49
CA ASN A 426 -22.36 15.76 28.42
C ASN A 426 -21.98 16.39 29.78
N MET A 427 -21.12 15.71 30.53
CA MET A 427 -20.56 16.17 31.81
C MET A 427 -19.02 16.28 31.74
N PRO A 428 -18.47 17.18 30.90
CA PRO A 428 -17.02 17.26 30.66
C PRO A 428 -16.20 17.68 31.88
N ASP A 429 -16.77 18.42 32.84
CA ASP A 429 -16.07 18.79 34.09
C ASP A 429 -15.72 17.55 34.94
N LEU A 430 -16.64 16.58 35.01
CA LEU A 430 -16.40 15.33 35.72
C LEU A 430 -15.40 14.46 34.95
N ALA A 431 -15.51 14.43 33.62
CA ALA A 431 -14.59 13.68 32.77
C ALA A 431 -13.14 14.16 32.93
N LEU A 432 -12.91 15.48 33.00
CA LEU A 432 -11.59 16.07 33.20
C LEU A 432 -10.89 15.50 34.45
N ASN A 433 -11.59 15.45 35.58
CA ASN A 433 -11.05 14.90 36.83
C ASN A 433 -10.62 13.44 36.70
N TRP A 434 -11.34 12.64 35.90
CA TRP A 434 -11.00 11.23 35.68
C TRP A 434 -9.77 11.09 34.78
N TYR A 435 -9.67 11.87 33.70
CA TYR A 435 -8.48 11.86 32.86
C TYR A 435 -7.23 12.38 33.59
N GLU A 436 -7.37 13.37 34.47
CA GLU A 436 -6.27 13.83 35.34
C GLU A 436 -5.79 12.71 36.29
N ARG A 437 -6.73 11.90 36.82
CA ARG A 437 -6.37 10.71 37.60
C ARG A 437 -5.65 9.67 36.75
N ALA A 438 -6.07 9.45 35.50
CA ALA A 438 -5.37 8.57 34.57
C ALA A 438 -3.91 9.04 34.37
N LEU A 439 -3.71 10.35 34.10
CA LEU A 439 -2.38 10.94 33.96
C LEU A 439 -1.54 10.89 35.24
N SER A 440 -2.17 10.87 36.42
CA SER A 440 -1.45 10.70 37.69
C SER A 440 -0.84 9.31 37.86
N ILE A 441 -1.41 8.29 37.19
CA ILE A 441 -0.87 6.91 37.14
C ILE A 441 0.16 6.82 36.02
N ASN A 442 -0.21 7.30 34.83
CA ASN A 442 0.64 7.27 33.64
C ASN A 442 0.68 8.65 32.98
N GLU A 443 1.75 9.40 33.22
CA GLU A 443 1.95 10.75 32.67
C GLU A 443 1.90 10.79 31.12
N LYS A 444 2.22 9.67 30.47
CA LYS A 444 2.24 9.50 29.01
C LYS A 444 1.04 8.72 28.50
N ASP A 445 -0.08 8.75 29.21
CA ASP A 445 -1.34 8.18 28.71
C ASP A 445 -1.90 9.06 27.58
N GLU A 446 -1.83 8.53 26.36
CA GLU A 446 -2.27 9.26 25.15
C GLU A 446 -3.80 9.46 25.14
N GLU A 447 -4.56 8.47 25.59
CA GLU A 447 -6.02 8.50 25.64
C GLU A 447 -6.52 9.57 26.61
N ALA A 448 -5.91 9.65 27.79
CA ALA A 448 -6.24 10.65 28.79
C ALA A 448 -6.03 12.07 28.25
N LYS A 449 -4.94 12.32 27.51
CA LYS A 449 -4.68 13.64 26.92
C LYS A 449 -5.68 13.98 25.81
N ILE A 450 -6.05 13.01 24.98
CA ILE A 450 -7.13 13.18 23.98
C ILE A 450 -8.45 13.49 24.68
N GLY A 451 -8.75 12.77 25.76
CA GLY A 451 -9.93 12.98 26.60
C GLY A 451 -9.99 14.39 27.19
N ILE A 452 -8.86 14.91 27.70
CA ILE A 452 -8.76 16.28 28.22
C ILE A 452 -9.00 17.33 27.13
N ILE A 453 -8.43 17.13 25.93
CA ILE A 453 -8.71 18.00 24.77
C ILE A 453 -10.22 18.03 24.49
N ALA A 454 -10.87 16.87 24.41
CA ALA A 454 -12.30 16.77 24.18
C ALA A 454 -13.12 17.41 25.31
N SER A 455 -12.70 17.29 26.56
CA SER A 455 -13.33 17.96 27.71
C SER A 455 -13.27 19.48 27.57
N TYR A 456 -12.11 20.05 27.26
CA TYR A 456 -11.95 21.50 27.09
C TYR A 456 -12.73 22.04 25.89
N GLU A 457 -12.81 21.30 24.78
CA GLU A 457 -13.64 21.69 23.64
C GLU A 457 -15.14 21.73 23.98
N ASN A 458 -15.64 20.73 24.71
CA ASN A 458 -17.04 20.69 25.14
C ASN A 458 -17.37 21.82 26.13
N LEU A 459 -16.42 22.17 27.00
CA LEU A 459 -16.52 23.31 27.91
C LEU A 459 -16.34 24.67 27.23
N GLN A 460 -15.95 24.69 25.95
CA GLN A 460 -15.63 25.91 25.18
C GLN A 460 -14.48 26.74 25.80
N LEU A 461 -13.59 26.07 26.51
CA LEU A 461 -12.36 26.65 27.10
C LEU A 461 -11.27 26.68 26.03
N ASN A 462 -11.38 27.63 25.10
CA ASN A 462 -10.57 27.67 23.88
C ASN A 462 -9.07 27.82 24.15
N LYS A 463 -8.67 28.48 25.24
CA LYS A 463 -7.25 28.68 25.55
C LYS A 463 -6.62 27.39 26.06
N GLU A 464 -7.31 26.73 26.98
CA GLU A 464 -6.93 25.46 27.59
C GLU A 464 -6.91 24.34 26.55
N ALA A 465 -7.90 24.29 25.65
CA ALA A 465 -7.92 23.36 24.53
C ALA A 465 -6.71 23.56 23.61
N ASP A 466 -6.37 24.81 23.26
CA ASP A 466 -5.20 25.11 22.42
C ASP A 466 -3.87 24.69 23.08
N GLU A 467 -3.72 24.95 24.37
CA GLU A 467 -2.56 24.51 25.15
C GLU A 467 -2.47 22.98 25.22
N ALA A 468 -3.61 22.29 25.41
CA ALA A 468 -3.68 20.83 25.44
C ALA A 468 -3.32 20.20 24.08
N TYR A 469 -3.83 20.74 22.97
CA TYR A 469 -3.46 20.30 21.61
C TYR A 469 -1.97 20.44 21.35
N ASN A 470 -1.39 21.59 21.70
CA ASN A 470 0.05 21.82 21.51
C ASN A 470 0.89 20.89 22.39
N SER A 471 0.50 20.70 23.66
CA SER A 471 1.15 19.77 24.58
C SER A 471 1.14 18.34 24.01
N TYR A 472 -0.02 17.87 23.56
CA TYR A 472 -0.18 16.56 22.93
C TYR A 472 0.70 16.42 21.67
N LEU A 473 0.64 17.39 20.74
CA LEU A 473 1.36 17.31 19.46
C LEU A 473 2.88 17.51 19.61
N ASN A 474 3.36 18.04 20.73
CA ASN A 474 4.78 18.06 21.05
C ASN A 474 5.31 16.65 21.37
N GLU A 475 4.48 15.80 21.99
CA GLU A 475 4.84 14.42 22.32
C GLU A 475 4.53 13.45 21.17
N TRP A 476 3.32 13.54 20.59
CA TRP A 476 2.83 12.67 19.51
C TRP A 476 2.65 13.41 18.19
N GLY A 477 3.66 14.17 17.78
CA GLY A 477 3.57 15.04 16.60
C GLY A 477 3.30 14.33 15.26
N LYS A 478 3.36 12.99 15.20
CA LYS A 478 3.02 12.19 14.01
C LYS A 478 1.56 11.75 13.95
N ASN A 479 0.76 11.97 14.99
CA ASN A 479 -0.66 11.59 14.98
C ASN A 479 -1.45 12.54 14.05
N ILE A 480 -1.78 12.02 12.86
CA ILE A 480 -2.46 12.79 11.81
C ILE A 480 -3.93 13.10 12.14
N TYR A 481 -4.57 12.29 12.98
CA TYR A 481 -5.99 12.43 13.31
C TYR A 481 -6.16 13.61 14.25
N ILE A 482 -5.43 13.61 15.37
CA ILE A 482 -5.47 14.73 16.33
C ILE A 482 -4.98 16.03 15.70
N ARG A 483 -3.97 15.99 14.83
CA ARG A 483 -3.54 17.20 14.10
C ARG A 483 -4.64 17.75 13.19
N ARG A 484 -5.44 16.89 12.55
CA ARG A 484 -6.59 17.32 11.74
C ARG A 484 -7.67 17.94 12.63
N ASP A 485 -7.96 17.31 13.76
CA ASP A 485 -8.97 17.81 14.70
C ASP A 485 -8.55 19.17 15.26
N TYR A 486 -7.25 19.37 15.53
CA TYR A 486 -6.69 20.67 15.91
C TYR A 486 -6.85 21.74 14.81
N VAL A 487 -6.67 21.38 13.54
CA VAL A 487 -6.93 22.31 12.42
C VAL A 487 -8.39 22.75 12.39
N LEU A 488 -9.34 21.82 12.59
CA LEU A 488 -10.77 22.11 12.63
C LEU A 488 -11.14 22.98 13.84
N PHE A 489 -10.55 22.70 14.99
CA PHE A 489 -10.67 23.52 16.19
C PHE A 489 -10.21 24.96 15.94
N LEU A 490 -9.01 25.14 15.38
CA LEU A 490 -8.46 26.47 15.07
C LEU A 490 -9.31 27.22 14.02
N GLU A 491 -9.86 26.50 13.04
CA GLU A 491 -10.82 27.07 12.09
C GLU A 491 -12.09 27.58 12.78
N LYS A 492 -12.67 26.80 13.70
CA LYS A 492 -13.84 27.19 14.50
C LYS A 492 -13.57 28.42 15.37
N CYS A 493 -12.35 28.56 15.89
CA CYS A 493 -11.88 29.72 16.64
C CYS A 493 -11.44 30.90 15.74
N GLU A 494 -11.57 30.79 14.42
CA GLU A 494 -11.13 31.80 13.43
C GLU A 494 -9.63 32.15 13.50
N ARG A 495 -8.80 31.24 14.03
CA ARG A 495 -7.33 31.37 14.10
C ARG A 495 -6.68 30.90 12.80
N TRP A 496 -6.96 31.63 11.73
CA TRP A 496 -6.63 31.23 10.35
C TRP A 496 -5.14 31.00 10.07
N GLU A 497 -4.25 31.76 10.70
CA GLU A 497 -2.81 31.61 10.51
C GLU A 497 -2.31 30.30 11.11
N ASP A 498 -2.69 30.00 12.34
CA ASP A 498 -2.33 28.78 13.05
C ASP A 498 -2.92 27.55 12.37
N ALA A 499 -4.20 27.62 11.97
CA ALA A 499 -4.85 26.55 11.20
C ALA A 499 -4.09 26.23 9.90
N GLY A 500 -3.66 27.28 9.18
CA GLY A 500 -2.83 27.12 7.99
C GLY A 500 -1.46 26.50 8.25
N ASN A 501 -0.81 26.86 9.37
CA ASN A 501 0.49 26.30 9.77
C ASN A 501 0.37 24.81 10.11
N GLN A 502 -0.64 24.44 10.90
CA GLN A 502 -0.88 23.04 11.27
C GLN A 502 -1.27 22.18 10.06
N LEU A 503 -2.04 22.74 9.12
CA LEU A 503 -2.40 22.07 7.87
C LEU A 503 -1.19 21.79 6.98
N GLU A 504 -0.23 22.73 6.90
CA GLU A 504 1.04 22.50 6.18
C GLU A 504 1.87 21.37 6.79
N ILE A 505 1.91 21.28 8.13
CA ILE A 505 2.57 20.15 8.81
C ILE A 505 1.87 18.85 8.47
N LEU A 506 0.53 18.82 8.51
CA LEU A 506 -0.26 17.64 8.15
C LEU A 506 0.00 17.20 6.70
N MET A 507 0.10 18.15 5.76
CA MET A 507 0.45 17.89 4.36
C MET A 507 1.84 17.26 4.19
N SER A 508 2.80 17.62 5.05
CA SER A 508 4.16 17.04 5.00
C SER A 508 4.20 15.58 5.49
N GLN A 509 3.25 15.18 6.34
CA GLN A 509 3.21 13.87 6.98
C GLN A 509 2.34 12.85 6.22
N GLY A 510 1.36 13.29 5.45
CA GLY A 510 0.42 12.43 4.71
C GLY A 510 0.79 12.21 3.23
N LYS A 511 0.45 11.03 2.67
CA LYS A 511 0.45 10.81 1.21
C LYS A 511 -0.94 11.03 0.62
N LYS A 512 -1.00 11.69 -0.54
CA LYS A 512 -2.11 11.71 -1.54
C LYS A 512 -3.39 12.52 -1.26
N VAL A 513 -3.53 13.26 -0.16
CA VAL A 513 -4.69 14.18 0.01
C VAL A 513 -4.29 15.60 -0.38
N ASN A 514 -5.08 16.24 -1.26
CA ASN A 514 -4.84 17.61 -1.70
C ASN A 514 -5.60 18.59 -0.79
N PHE A 515 -4.86 19.28 0.09
CA PHE A 515 -5.37 20.33 0.97
C PHE A 515 -5.10 21.76 0.43
N ASP A 516 -4.70 21.89 -0.86
CA ASP A 516 -4.45 23.20 -1.46
C ASP A 516 -5.66 24.16 -1.37
N PRO A 517 -6.93 23.73 -1.54
CA PRO A 517 -8.09 24.62 -1.41
C PRO A 517 -8.26 25.20 0.00
N GLU A 518 -8.23 24.33 1.01
CA GLU A 518 -8.37 24.70 2.42
C GLU A 518 -7.22 25.61 2.85
N LEU A 519 -5.99 25.26 2.48
CA LEU A 519 -4.81 26.07 2.78
C LEU A 519 -4.88 27.45 2.11
N ALA A 520 -5.32 27.53 0.85
CA ALA A 520 -5.49 28.80 0.16
C ALA A 520 -6.56 29.68 0.82
N LEU A 521 -7.62 29.07 1.36
CA LEU A 521 -8.65 29.76 2.12
C LEU A 521 -8.11 30.30 3.44
N PHE A 522 -7.43 29.48 4.23
CA PHE A 522 -6.85 29.87 5.51
C PHE A 522 -5.82 30.99 5.34
N ARG A 523 -4.89 30.85 4.39
CA ARG A 523 -3.90 31.89 4.09
C ARG A 523 -4.56 33.20 3.63
N ARG A 524 -5.67 33.13 2.89
CA ARG A 524 -6.44 34.32 2.48
C ARG A 524 -7.10 35.01 3.68
N LYS A 525 -7.78 34.25 4.55
CA LYS A 525 -8.45 34.78 5.75
C LYS A 525 -7.46 35.31 6.78
N ALA A 526 -6.27 34.71 6.88
CA ALA A 526 -5.15 35.21 7.68
C ALA A 526 -4.49 36.50 7.13
N GLY A 527 -4.94 37.02 5.99
CA GLY A 527 -4.33 38.20 5.35
C GLY A 527 -2.99 37.92 4.66
N GLN A 528 -2.56 36.65 4.58
CA GLN A 528 -1.33 36.22 3.90
C GLN A 528 -1.56 36.08 2.38
N TYR A 529 -1.98 37.18 1.75
CA TYR A 529 -2.48 37.21 0.37
C TYR A 529 -1.46 36.68 -0.65
N GLN A 530 -0.16 36.89 -0.42
CA GLN A 530 0.89 36.38 -1.31
C GLN A 530 0.93 34.85 -1.32
N LYS A 531 0.92 34.21 -0.14
CA LYS A 531 0.89 32.74 -0.02
C LYS A 531 -0.39 32.18 -0.64
N ALA A 532 -1.54 32.80 -0.35
CA ALA A 532 -2.82 32.41 -0.92
C ALA A 532 -2.85 32.52 -2.46
N ALA A 533 -2.31 33.61 -3.03
CA ALA A 533 -2.26 33.82 -4.47
C ALA A 533 -1.43 32.76 -5.21
N ILE A 534 -0.33 32.30 -4.61
CA ILE A 534 0.49 31.21 -5.18
C ILE A 534 -0.34 29.93 -5.30
N LEU A 535 -1.08 29.58 -4.25
CA LEU A 535 -1.95 28.40 -4.22
C LEU A 535 -3.12 28.52 -5.20
N TYR A 536 -3.84 29.66 -5.22
CA TYR A 536 -4.91 29.88 -6.20
C TYR A 536 -4.39 29.83 -7.64
N ARG A 537 -3.22 30.40 -7.92
CA ARG A 537 -2.59 30.33 -9.24
C ARG A 537 -2.24 28.90 -9.65
N LYS A 538 -1.71 28.10 -8.72
CA LYS A 538 -1.42 26.67 -8.92
C LYS A 538 -2.70 25.91 -9.30
N MET A 539 -3.77 26.07 -8.51
CA MET A 539 -5.05 25.39 -8.77
C MET A 539 -5.71 25.87 -10.07
N LEU A 540 -5.67 27.17 -10.36
CA LEU A 540 -6.24 27.73 -11.59
C LEU A 540 -5.49 27.25 -12.85
N ARG A 541 -4.18 26.99 -12.78
CA ARG A 541 -3.46 26.35 -13.90
C ARG A 541 -3.97 24.95 -14.21
N ALA A 542 -4.38 24.20 -13.20
CA ALA A 542 -4.93 22.86 -13.38
C ALA A 542 -6.39 22.90 -13.89
N LYS A 543 -7.17 23.92 -13.48
CA LYS A 543 -8.55 24.14 -13.93
C LYS A 543 -8.74 25.60 -14.39
N PRO A 544 -8.33 25.95 -15.62
CA PRO A 544 -8.33 27.34 -16.10
C PRO A 544 -9.69 28.02 -16.14
N GLU A 545 -10.78 27.25 -16.25
CA GLU A 545 -12.14 27.74 -16.39
C GLU A 545 -12.86 27.94 -15.04
N GLU A 546 -12.21 27.57 -13.92
CA GLU A 546 -12.80 27.61 -12.59
C GLU A 546 -12.89 29.06 -12.05
N ARG A 547 -14.09 29.64 -12.13
CA ARG A 547 -14.33 31.06 -11.82
C ARG A 547 -14.05 31.43 -10.37
N LEU A 548 -14.39 30.56 -9.42
CA LEU A 548 -14.18 30.84 -7.99
C LEU A 548 -12.70 31.01 -7.67
N LEU A 549 -11.84 30.16 -8.28
CA LEU A 549 -10.39 30.24 -8.12
C LEU A 549 -9.82 31.53 -8.73
N LEU A 550 -10.33 31.92 -9.91
CA LEU A 550 -9.98 33.19 -10.55
C LEU A 550 -10.35 34.38 -9.65
N HIS A 551 -11.58 34.41 -9.13
CA HIS A 551 -12.05 35.51 -8.26
C HIS A 551 -11.23 35.61 -6.97
N ASN A 552 -10.91 34.47 -6.34
CA ASN A 552 -10.08 34.44 -5.16
C ASN A 552 -8.63 34.91 -5.44
N LEU A 553 -8.05 34.53 -6.57
CA LEU A 553 -6.73 35.01 -7.00
C LEU A 553 -6.74 36.53 -7.26
N VAL A 554 -7.76 37.02 -7.98
CA VAL A 554 -7.97 38.44 -8.27
C VAL A 554 -8.09 39.26 -6.98
N PHE A 555 -8.86 38.75 -6.02
CA PHE A 555 -9.01 39.35 -4.70
C PHE A 555 -7.66 39.45 -3.96
N CYS A 556 -6.88 38.36 -3.93
CA CYS A 556 -5.56 38.37 -3.30
C CYS A 556 -4.60 39.38 -3.96
N LEU A 557 -4.53 39.39 -5.30
CA LEU A 557 -3.66 40.31 -6.05
C LEU A 557 -4.05 41.78 -5.83
N ASP A 558 -5.34 42.06 -5.78
CA ASP A 558 -5.85 43.41 -5.52
C ASP A 558 -5.54 43.87 -4.08
N LYS A 559 -5.68 42.99 -3.09
CA LYS A 559 -5.25 43.26 -1.69
C LYS A 559 -3.75 43.49 -1.55
N MET A 560 -2.94 42.91 -2.43
CA MET A 560 -1.49 43.17 -2.51
C MET A 560 -1.14 44.46 -3.27
N GLY A 561 -2.12 45.26 -3.71
CA GLY A 561 -1.90 46.48 -4.49
C GLY A 561 -1.62 46.24 -5.98
N GLN A 562 -1.70 45.00 -6.47
CA GLN A 562 -1.49 44.65 -7.87
C GLN A 562 -2.79 44.77 -8.70
N THR A 563 -3.60 45.80 -8.44
CA THR A 563 -4.93 46.00 -9.03
C THR A 563 -4.92 46.01 -10.56
N LYS A 564 -3.85 46.53 -11.19
CA LYS A 564 -3.68 46.50 -12.65
C LYS A 564 -3.56 45.05 -13.18
N VAL A 565 -2.74 44.23 -12.52
CA VAL A 565 -2.55 42.82 -12.87
C VAL A 565 -3.85 42.04 -12.67
N SER A 566 -4.57 42.30 -11.58
CA SER A 566 -5.90 41.74 -11.32
C SER A 566 -6.90 42.03 -12.45
N LEU A 567 -6.92 43.28 -12.93
CA LEU A 567 -7.80 43.70 -14.02
C LEU A 567 -7.42 43.04 -15.35
N ASP A 568 -6.13 42.96 -15.66
CA ASP A 568 -5.63 42.34 -16.88
C ASP A 568 -5.90 40.83 -16.89
N LEU A 569 -5.79 40.17 -15.73
CA LEU A 569 -6.14 38.76 -15.55
C LEU A 569 -7.64 38.50 -15.81
N LEU A 570 -8.53 39.35 -15.29
CA LEU A 570 -9.97 39.25 -15.59
C LEU A 570 -10.29 39.44 -17.07
N LYS A 571 -9.64 40.40 -17.73
CA LYS A 571 -9.79 40.62 -19.18
C LYS A 571 -9.29 39.43 -20.01
N ALA A 572 -8.24 38.77 -19.56
CA ALA A 572 -7.75 37.55 -20.22
C ALA A 572 -8.76 36.40 -20.07
N ALA A 573 -9.31 36.23 -18.86
CA ALA A 573 -10.35 35.23 -18.60
C ALA A 573 -11.63 35.47 -19.41
N GLU A 574 -12.04 36.74 -19.58
CA GLU A 574 -13.17 37.15 -20.42
C GLU A 574 -13.08 36.62 -21.84
N LYS A 575 -11.88 36.67 -22.42
CA LYS A 575 -11.62 36.21 -23.78
C LYS A 575 -11.64 34.68 -23.92
N MET A 576 -11.35 33.94 -22.85
CA MET A 576 -11.21 32.48 -22.91
C MET A 576 -12.54 31.74 -22.77
N PHE A 577 -13.37 32.09 -21.79
CA PHE A 577 -14.59 31.33 -21.45
C PHE A 577 -15.83 32.21 -21.20
N GLY A 578 -15.75 33.49 -21.59
CA GLY A 578 -16.85 34.46 -21.44
C GLY A 578 -17.08 34.91 -20.00
N ILE A 579 -17.67 36.10 -19.85
CA ILE A 579 -17.96 36.70 -18.54
C ILE A 579 -19.39 36.43 -18.10
N LYS A 580 -19.55 36.12 -16.80
CA LYS A 580 -20.81 36.27 -16.05
C LYS A 580 -20.82 37.59 -15.28
N THR A 581 -22.01 38.08 -14.97
CA THR A 581 -22.27 39.34 -14.24
C THR A 581 -21.40 39.51 -12.99
N ASP A 582 -21.19 38.47 -12.20
CA ASP A 582 -20.32 38.50 -11.00
C ASP A 582 -18.85 38.89 -11.31
N SER A 583 -18.28 38.38 -12.41
CA SER A 583 -16.89 38.72 -12.81
C SER A 583 -16.80 40.16 -13.34
N MET A 584 -17.88 40.62 -13.95
CA MET A 584 -18.05 41.97 -14.48
C MET A 584 -18.15 42.99 -13.35
N LEU A 585 -18.84 42.64 -12.26
CA LEU A 585 -18.93 43.45 -11.05
C LEU A 585 -17.53 43.67 -10.44
N ILE A 586 -16.73 42.60 -10.28
CA ILE A 586 -15.34 42.70 -9.79
C ILE A 586 -14.50 43.58 -10.72
N LYS A 587 -14.63 43.43 -12.04
CA LYS A 587 -13.95 44.27 -13.04
C LYS A 587 -14.27 45.77 -12.86
N GLY A 588 -15.54 46.12 -12.69
CA GLY A 588 -15.99 47.50 -12.43
C GLY A 588 -15.40 48.08 -11.14
N ILE A 589 -15.38 47.28 -10.06
CA ILE A 589 -14.79 47.68 -8.78
C ILE A 589 -13.28 47.96 -8.92
N LEU A 590 -12.54 47.10 -9.65
CA LEU A 590 -11.11 47.29 -9.90
C LEU A 590 -10.83 48.53 -10.76
N GLN A 591 -11.68 48.81 -11.77
CA GLN A 591 -11.58 50.03 -12.58
C GLN A 591 -11.78 51.30 -11.75
N MET A 592 -12.75 51.29 -10.83
CA MET A 592 -12.96 52.38 -9.86
C MET A 592 -11.69 52.63 -9.02
N ARG A 593 -11.06 51.57 -8.49
CA ARG A 593 -9.82 51.69 -7.72
C ARG A 593 -8.64 52.24 -8.53
N LEU A 594 -8.57 51.88 -9.82
CA LEU A 594 -7.58 52.43 -10.75
C LEU A 594 -7.92 53.84 -11.26
N LYS A 595 -8.93 54.51 -10.69
CA LYS A 595 -9.43 55.83 -11.10
C LYS A 595 -9.93 55.89 -12.56
N LYS A 596 -10.31 54.75 -13.15
CA LYS A 596 -10.89 54.66 -14.50
C LYS A 596 -12.43 54.71 -14.42
N LYS A 597 -12.95 55.86 -13.98
CA LYS A 597 -14.38 56.02 -13.68
C LYS A 597 -15.29 55.75 -14.88
N GLU A 598 -14.96 56.27 -16.05
CA GLU A 598 -15.78 56.09 -17.27
C GLU A 598 -15.91 54.62 -17.67
N ASP A 599 -14.81 53.87 -17.61
CA ASP A 599 -14.81 52.42 -17.89
C ASP A 599 -15.65 51.65 -16.87
N ALA A 600 -15.59 52.05 -15.59
CA ALA A 600 -16.37 51.43 -14.53
C ALA A 600 -17.88 51.69 -14.70
N ILE A 601 -18.27 52.93 -15.01
CA ILE A 601 -19.67 53.31 -15.30
C ILE A 601 -20.24 52.46 -16.43
N LYS A 602 -19.52 52.37 -17.56
CA LYS A 602 -19.92 51.52 -18.70
C LYS A 602 -20.11 50.07 -18.29
N THR A 603 -19.21 49.56 -17.44
CA THR A 603 -19.26 48.17 -16.96
C THR A 603 -20.50 47.94 -16.07
N PHE A 604 -20.80 48.85 -15.13
CA PHE A 604 -21.97 48.71 -14.26
C PHE A 604 -23.30 48.91 -15.01
N GLN A 605 -23.37 49.86 -15.94
CA GLN A 605 -24.54 50.05 -16.81
C GLN A 605 -24.84 48.78 -17.62
N TYR A 606 -23.81 48.18 -18.22
CA TYR A 606 -23.96 46.92 -18.95
C TYR A 606 -24.48 45.77 -18.06
N ILE A 607 -24.06 45.70 -16.79
CA ILE A 607 -24.60 44.72 -15.84
C ILE A 607 -26.10 44.95 -15.61
N LEU A 608 -26.52 46.21 -15.38
CA LEU A 608 -27.92 46.56 -15.13
C LEU A 608 -28.82 46.39 -16.36
N GLU A 609 -28.30 46.56 -17.57
CA GLU A 609 -29.02 46.23 -18.81
C GLU A 609 -29.34 44.73 -18.91
N LYS A 610 -28.42 43.87 -18.47
CA LYS A 610 -28.59 42.41 -18.50
C LYS A 610 -29.34 41.88 -17.28
N GLU A 611 -29.14 42.49 -16.11
CA GLU A 611 -29.75 42.13 -14.84
C GLU A 611 -30.25 43.40 -14.11
N PRO A 612 -31.46 43.90 -14.44
CA PRO A 612 -31.98 45.15 -13.88
C PRO A 612 -32.18 45.13 -12.35
N LYS A 613 -32.23 43.93 -11.74
CA LYS A 613 -32.41 43.74 -10.30
C LYS A 613 -31.09 43.60 -9.53
N ASN A 614 -29.93 43.75 -10.17
CA ASN A 614 -28.63 43.61 -9.52
C ASN A 614 -28.32 44.82 -8.63
N LYS A 615 -28.67 44.72 -7.34
CA LYS A 615 -28.53 45.80 -6.34
C LYS A 615 -27.10 46.30 -6.21
N HIS A 616 -26.13 45.40 -6.21
CA HIS A 616 -24.72 45.78 -6.07
C HIS A 616 -24.22 46.62 -7.25
N ALA A 617 -24.58 46.26 -8.48
CA ALA A 617 -24.20 47.05 -9.65
C ALA A 617 -24.81 48.46 -9.62
N ALA A 618 -26.05 48.60 -9.15
CA ALA A 618 -26.70 49.91 -8.96
C ALA A 618 -25.99 50.77 -7.90
N GLU A 619 -25.70 50.20 -6.74
CA GLU A 619 -24.96 50.89 -5.67
C GLU A 619 -23.56 51.36 -6.13
N PHE A 620 -22.82 50.51 -6.84
CA PHE A 620 -21.50 50.89 -7.35
C PHE A 620 -21.57 51.91 -8.50
N LEU A 621 -22.64 51.89 -9.29
CA LEU A 621 -22.89 52.89 -10.33
C LEU A 621 -23.18 54.27 -9.72
N GLU A 622 -24.01 54.35 -8.68
CA GLU A 622 -24.25 55.60 -7.94
C GLU A 622 -22.96 56.17 -7.35
N LYS A 623 -22.17 55.32 -6.68
CA LYS A 623 -20.83 55.69 -6.16
C LYS A 623 -19.89 56.17 -7.26
N ALA A 624 -19.95 55.59 -8.46
CA ALA A 624 -19.12 56.01 -9.59
C ALA A 624 -19.48 57.42 -10.08
N TYR A 625 -20.77 57.80 -10.02
CA TYR A 625 -21.25 59.15 -10.33
C TYR A 625 -20.98 60.18 -9.22
N GLY A 626 -20.52 59.75 -8.05
CA GLY A 626 -20.22 60.64 -6.92
C GLY A 626 -21.45 61.11 -6.16
N LYS A 627 -22.52 60.30 -6.17
CA LYS A 627 -23.69 60.49 -5.30
C LYS A 627 -23.58 59.70 -4.00
#